data_AF-A0A7J2S2F2-F1
#
_entry.id   AF-A0A7J2S2F2-F1
#
_cell.length_a   1.000
_cell.length_b   1.000
_cell.length_c   1.000
_cell.angle_alpha   90.00
_cell.angle_beta   90.00
_cell.angle_gamma   90.00
#
_symmetry.space_group_name_H-M   'P 1'
#
loop_
_entity.id
_entity.type
_entity.pdbx_description
1 polymer ?
#
loop_
_entity_poly.entity_id
_entity_poly.type
_entity_poly.pdbx_seq_one_letter_code
_entity_poly.pdbx_strand_id
1 'polypeptide(L)'
;MKSKGRGDIFSMVEENLPPECRIAIGMSDPRIIQELTEVERFADLLIVSGAEIESDAGFEIMISDEPERELVDLLMRGEVDGAVRGTLPASKTLLYLRKVSGIDNLARVALLKPKDADPFLFAPVGIDEGDGFDARLRLIENGIWMLESLGLDVRVGILSGGRIGDMGRSPRVDESLREGDLLIGAVADMGYQAVHHEILIEDAVRDSNLIIAP
;
A
#
# COMPACT_ATOMS: atom_id res chain seq x y z
N MET A 1 19.46 -27.90 11.07
CA MET A 1 19.26 -26.61 10.37
C MET A 1 18.40 -25.75 11.28
N LYS A 2 18.94 -24.63 11.78
CA LYS A 2 18.12 -23.66 12.54
C LYS A 2 17.13 -23.05 11.55
N SER A 3 15.83 -23.05 11.86
CA SER A 3 14.85 -22.30 11.07
C SER A 3 15.29 -20.83 11.07
N LYS A 4 15.37 -20.21 9.89
CA LYS A 4 15.39 -18.74 9.81
C LYS A 4 14.19 -18.26 10.65
N GLY A 5 14.43 -17.34 11.59
CA GLY A 5 13.34 -16.75 12.35
C GLY A 5 12.33 -16.18 11.38
N ARG A 6 11.05 -16.53 11.55
CA ARG A 6 9.95 -15.91 10.80
C ARG A 6 9.82 -14.49 11.36
N GLY A 7 10.51 -13.53 10.75
CA GLY A 7 10.36 -12.11 11.10
C GLY A 7 8.98 -11.63 10.69
N ASP A 8 8.40 -10.69 11.45
CA ASP A 8 7.18 -10.00 11.04
C ASP A 8 7.49 -8.89 10.01
N ILE A 9 6.48 -8.28 9.40
CA ILE A 9 6.68 -7.29 8.32
C ILE A 9 7.63 -6.17 8.75
N PHE A 10 7.50 -5.67 9.99
CA PHE A 10 8.35 -4.59 10.48
C PHE A 10 9.80 -5.03 10.67
N SER A 11 10.01 -6.20 11.27
CA SER A 11 11.35 -6.77 11.42
C SER A 11 12.02 -6.94 10.05
N MET A 12 11.28 -7.43 9.06
CA MET A 12 11.81 -7.60 7.70
C MET A 12 12.14 -6.25 7.05
N VAL A 13 11.31 -5.22 7.23
CA VAL A 13 11.61 -3.88 6.71
C VAL A 13 12.86 -3.29 7.38
N GLU A 14 12.97 -3.37 8.71
CA GLU A 14 14.11 -2.86 9.47
C GLU A 14 15.43 -3.58 9.12
N GLU A 15 15.38 -4.90 8.95
CA GLU A 15 16.55 -5.70 8.58
C GLU A 15 16.99 -5.52 7.12
N ASN A 16 16.09 -5.05 6.24
CA ASN A 16 16.35 -4.88 4.82
C ASN A 16 16.27 -3.41 4.37
N LEU A 17 16.50 -2.45 5.28
CA LEU A 17 16.61 -1.05 4.91
C LEU A 17 17.72 -0.89 3.86
N PRO A 18 17.42 -0.29 2.69
CA PRO A 18 18.44 -0.05 1.68
C PRO A 18 19.52 0.89 2.24
N PRO A 19 20.79 0.72 1.85
CA PRO A 19 21.89 1.50 2.39
C PRO A 19 21.77 2.99 2.10
N GLU A 20 21.22 3.36 0.93
CA GLU A 20 20.85 4.71 0.53
C GLU A 20 19.62 4.62 -0.37
N CYS A 21 18.61 5.45 -0.13
CA CYS A 21 17.38 5.53 -0.91
C CYS A 21 17.00 7.00 -1.02
N ARG A 22 16.72 7.47 -2.24
CA ARG A 22 16.34 8.86 -2.49
C ARG A 22 14.82 8.97 -2.60
N ILE A 23 14.21 9.76 -1.71
CA ILE A 23 12.77 9.94 -1.64
C ILE A 23 12.41 11.40 -1.95
N ALA A 24 11.59 11.60 -2.98
CA ALA A 24 11.01 12.92 -3.24
C ALA A 24 9.75 13.14 -2.38
N ILE A 25 9.62 14.31 -1.76
CA ILE A 25 8.47 14.69 -0.95
C ILE A 25 7.85 15.96 -1.52
N GLY A 26 6.60 15.85 -1.95
CA GLY A 26 5.81 16.99 -2.41
C GLY A 26 5.33 17.87 -1.25
N MET A 27 5.63 19.16 -1.29
CA MET A 27 5.28 20.08 -0.21
C MET A 27 4.68 21.38 -0.72
N SER A 28 3.49 21.72 -0.22
CA SER A 28 2.83 23.03 -0.39
C SER A 28 2.76 23.82 0.91
N ASP A 29 2.87 23.13 2.05
CA ASP A 29 2.84 23.71 3.39
C ASP A 29 4.20 23.53 4.07
N PRO A 30 5.01 24.58 4.27
CA PRO A 30 6.35 24.48 4.82
C PRO A 30 6.39 24.05 6.29
N ARG A 31 5.25 24.09 7.01
CA ARG A 31 5.21 23.80 8.46
C ARG A 31 5.58 22.36 8.81
N ILE A 32 5.44 21.43 7.87
CA ILE A 32 5.76 20.01 8.08
C ILE A 32 7.24 19.68 7.87
N ILE A 33 8.06 20.62 7.37
CA ILE A 33 9.46 20.33 7.04
C ILE A 33 10.28 19.94 8.27
N GLN A 34 9.98 20.51 9.43
CA GLN A 34 10.68 20.18 10.68
C GLN A 34 10.42 18.74 11.12
N GLU A 35 9.26 18.17 10.79
CA GLU A 35 8.91 16.79 11.12
C GLU A 35 9.74 15.77 10.32
N LEU A 36 10.36 16.20 9.22
CA LEU A 36 11.19 15.35 8.35
C LEU A 36 12.62 15.15 8.85
N THR A 37 13.06 15.91 9.86
CA THR A 37 14.45 15.87 10.36
C THR A 37 14.86 14.47 10.85
N GLU A 38 13.95 13.72 11.47
CA GLU A 38 14.23 12.34 11.91
C GLU A 38 14.28 11.34 10.74
N VAL A 39 13.67 11.69 9.60
CA VAL A 39 13.55 10.83 8.41
C VAL A 39 14.85 10.82 7.59
N GLU A 40 15.65 11.88 7.63
CA GLU A 40 16.99 11.95 6.98
C GLU A 40 17.91 10.80 7.39
N ARG A 41 17.66 10.19 8.55
CA ARG A 41 18.43 9.04 9.04
C ARG A 41 18.16 7.76 8.25
N PHE A 42 17.08 7.72 7.47
CA PHE A 42 16.61 6.55 6.74
C PHE A 42 16.64 6.73 5.22
N ALA A 43 16.62 7.97 4.72
CA ALA A 43 16.59 8.26 3.29
C ALA A 43 17.20 9.64 2.98
N ASP A 44 17.76 9.77 1.78
CA ASP A 44 18.10 11.05 1.17
C ASP A 44 16.81 11.73 0.67
N LEU A 45 16.56 12.96 1.11
CA LEU A 45 15.28 13.62 0.89
C LEU A 45 15.41 14.79 -0.10
N LEU A 46 14.59 14.73 -1.15
CA LEU A 46 14.38 15.82 -2.10
C LEU A 46 12.99 16.45 -1.88
N ILE A 47 12.95 17.71 -1.49
CA ILE A 47 11.69 18.44 -1.35
C ILE A 47 11.30 19.05 -2.69
N VAL A 48 10.08 18.77 -3.16
CA VAL A 48 9.52 19.36 -4.38
C VAL A 48 8.40 20.34 -4.00
N SER A 49 8.59 21.63 -4.29
CA SER A 49 7.68 22.70 -3.84
C SER A 49 7.33 23.69 -4.95
N GLY A 50 6.13 24.26 -4.85
CA GLY A 50 5.66 25.36 -5.69
C GLY A 50 6.15 26.75 -5.28
N ALA A 51 6.77 26.86 -4.10
CA ALA A 51 7.23 28.12 -3.53
C ALA A 51 8.49 27.90 -2.70
N GLU A 52 9.29 28.94 -2.51
CA GLU A 52 10.43 28.90 -1.60
C GLU A 52 9.98 28.48 -0.19
N ILE A 53 10.70 27.51 0.37
CA ILE A 53 10.49 27.02 1.72
C ILE A 53 11.72 27.42 2.52
N GLU A 54 11.53 28.27 3.53
CA GLU A 54 12.56 28.53 4.52
C GLU A 54 12.69 27.31 5.44
N SER A 55 13.89 26.72 5.47
CA SER A 55 14.21 25.57 6.29
C SER A 55 15.59 25.75 6.91
N ASP A 56 15.67 25.62 8.23
CA ASP A 56 16.94 25.49 8.93
C ASP A 56 17.54 24.08 8.77
N ALA A 57 16.71 23.11 8.38
CA ALA A 57 17.14 21.76 8.03
C ALA A 57 17.65 21.78 6.58
N GLY A 58 18.88 21.30 6.39
CA GLY A 58 19.66 21.42 5.15
C GLY A 58 19.19 20.53 3.99
N PHE A 59 17.88 20.37 3.84
CA PHE A 59 17.25 19.58 2.77
C PHE A 59 17.55 20.17 1.38
N GLU A 60 17.68 19.30 0.39
CA GLU A 60 17.64 19.71 -1.01
C GLU A 60 16.21 20.12 -1.39
N ILE A 61 16.04 21.32 -1.94
CA ILE A 61 14.73 21.87 -2.33
C ILE A 61 14.72 22.18 -3.81
N MET A 62 13.79 21.57 -4.52
CA MET A 62 13.46 21.82 -5.92
C MET A 62 12.19 22.66 -6.02
N ILE A 63 12.33 23.86 -6.58
CA ILE A 63 11.20 24.75 -6.86
C ILE A 63 10.71 24.51 -8.29
N SER A 64 9.41 24.29 -8.44
CA SER A 64 8.75 24.07 -9.74
C SER A 64 7.39 24.74 -9.77
N ASP A 65 7.00 25.33 -10.90
CA ASP A 65 5.65 25.89 -11.08
C ASP A 65 4.56 24.80 -11.15
N GLU A 66 4.94 23.54 -11.40
CA GLU A 66 4.05 22.37 -11.45
C GLU A 66 4.59 21.23 -10.54
N PRO A 67 4.66 21.43 -9.21
CA PRO A 67 5.31 20.49 -8.30
C PRO A 67 4.63 19.12 -8.28
N GLU A 68 3.33 19.04 -8.54
CA GLU A 68 2.60 17.76 -8.65
C GLU A 68 3.06 16.92 -9.83
N ARG A 69 3.48 17.56 -10.94
CA ARG A 69 4.02 16.86 -12.11
C ARG A 69 5.47 16.49 -11.91
N GLU A 70 6.26 17.42 -11.41
CA GLU A 70 7.69 17.21 -11.17
C GLU A 70 7.93 16.02 -10.24
N LEU A 71 7.17 15.95 -9.13
CA LEU A 71 7.23 14.83 -8.20
C LEU A 71 7.02 13.46 -8.89
N VAL A 72 6.06 13.39 -9.81
CA VAL A 72 5.74 12.17 -10.56
C VAL A 72 6.80 11.89 -11.62
N ASP A 73 7.26 12.91 -12.34
CA ASP A 73 8.28 12.77 -13.38
C ASP A 73 9.60 12.25 -12.80
N LEU A 74 10.03 12.77 -11.65
CA LEU A 74 11.22 12.28 -10.93
C LEU A 74 11.12 10.78 -10.64
N LEU A 75 9.96 10.33 -10.16
CA LEU A 75 9.70 8.91 -9.90
C LEU A 75 9.72 8.09 -11.20
N MET A 76 9.02 8.55 -12.25
CA MET A 76 8.91 7.83 -13.52
C MET A 76 10.24 7.75 -14.29
N ARG A 77 11.13 8.73 -14.10
CA ARG A 77 12.48 8.75 -14.70
C ARG A 77 13.51 7.96 -13.88
N GLY A 78 13.15 7.51 -12.68
CA GLY A 78 14.07 6.84 -11.76
C GLY A 78 15.14 7.77 -11.18
N GLU A 79 14.85 9.08 -11.10
CA GLU A 79 15.73 10.07 -10.45
C GLU A 79 15.60 10.02 -8.92
N VAL A 80 14.49 9.44 -8.44
CA VAL A 80 14.24 9.07 -7.04
C VAL A 80 13.67 7.65 -6.98
N ASP A 81 13.96 6.95 -5.89
CA ASP A 81 13.53 5.57 -5.65
C ASP A 81 12.08 5.47 -5.14
N GLY A 82 11.58 6.57 -4.57
CA GLY A 82 10.21 6.67 -4.08
C GLY A 82 9.70 8.10 -4.02
N ALA A 83 8.39 8.23 -3.95
CA ALA A 83 7.73 9.53 -3.87
C ALA A 83 6.64 9.55 -2.79
N VAL A 84 6.65 10.60 -1.98
CA VAL A 84 5.61 10.91 -1.01
C VAL A 84 4.89 12.16 -1.49
N ARG A 85 3.59 12.05 -1.78
CA ARG A 85 2.76 13.20 -2.19
C ARG A 85 2.85 14.38 -1.21
N GLY A 86 2.97 14.07 0.08
CA GLY A 86 2.97 15.04 1.16
C GLY A 86 1.71 15.92 1.14
N THR A 87 1.91 17.22 1.04
CA THR A 87 0.82 18.22 1.07
C THR A 87 0.36 18.67 -0.31
N LEU A 88 0.90 18.12 -1.40
CA LEU A 88 0.47 18.44 -2.76
C LEU A 88 -0.95 17.92 -3.08
N PRO A 89 -1.78 18.62 -3.86
CA PRO A 89 -3.13 18.16 -4.18
C PRO A 89 -3.19 16.74 -4.80
N ALA A 90 -3.92 15.83 -4.14
CA ALA A 90 -4.05 14.44 -4.58
C ALA A 90 -4.73 14.33 -5.96
N SER A 91 -5.75 15.15 -6.22
CA SER A 91 -6.47 15.14 -7.51
C SER A 91 -5.56 15.42 -8.70
N LYS A 92 -4.64 16.39 -8.58
CA LYS A 92 -3.66 16.72 -9.64
C LYS A 92 -2.56 15.67 -9.74
N THR A 93 -1.96 15.30 -8.60
CA THR A 93 -0.83 14.36 -8.54
C THR A 93 -1.23 12.99 -9.09
N LEU A 94 -2.33 12.41 -8.60
CA LEU A 94 -2.79 11.08 -9.01
C LEU A 94 -3.33 11.06 -10.45
N LEU A 95 -3.97 12.14 -10.90
CA LEU A 95 -4.41 12.26 -12.29
C LEU A 95 -3.21 12.22 -13.24
N TYR A 96 -2.15 12.95 -12.91
CA TYR A 96 -0.95 12.96 -13.72
C TYR A 96 -0.19 11.64 -13.66
N LEU A 97 -0.04 11.04 -12.46
CA LEU A 97 0.55 9.71 -12.29
C LEU A 97 -0.12 8.67 -13.19
N ARG A 98 -1.45 8.55 -13.16
CA ARG A 98 -2.19 7.63 -14.04
C ARG A 98 -1.95 7.90 -15.52
N LYS A 99 -1.91 9.19 -15.91
CA LYS A 99 -1.68 9.59 -17.30
C LYS A 99 -0.32 9.14 -17.81
N VAL A 100 0.75 9.30 -17.01
CA VAL A 100 2.12 9.00 -17.46
C VAL A 100 2.53 7.55 -17.24
N SER A 101 1.97 6.88 -16.23
CA SER A 101 2.24 5.45 -15.99
C SER A 101 1.43 4.53 -16.90
N GLY A 102 0.32 5.02 -17.47
CA GLY A 102 -0.63 4.19 -18.21
C GLY A 102 -1.40 3.21 -17.32
N ILE A 103 -1.36 3.39 -16.00
CA ILE A 103 -2.08 2.56 -15.04
C ILE A 103 -3.51 3.07 -14.92
N ASP A 104 -4.48 2.25 -15.34
CA ASP A 104 -5.90 2.61 -15.31
C ASP A 104 -6.47 2.62 -13.88
N ASN A 105 -6.01 1.72 -13.01
CA ASN A 105 -6.48 1.58 -11.63
C ASN A 105 -5.31 1.53 -10.65
N LEU A 106 -5.23 2.51 -9.76
CA LEU A 106 -4.27 2.52 -8.66
C LEU A 106 -4.80 1.64 -7.53
N ALA A 107 -3.97 0.74 -7.02
CA ALA A 107 -4.25 -0.07 -5.86
C ALA A 107 -3.56 0.54 -4.63
N ARG A 108 -4.30 0.72 -3.52
CA ARG A 108 -3.71 1.13 -2.24
C ARG A 108 -3.86 0.03 -1.19
N VAL A 109 -2.80 -0.13 -0.41
CA VAL A 109 -2.76 -0.99 0.77
C VAL A 109 -2.36 -0.15 1.98
N ALA A 110 -2.84 -0.53 3.16
CA ALA A 110 -2.36 -0.02 4.44
C ALA A 110 -1.62 -1.12 5.20
N LEU A 111 -0.49 -0.79 5.83
CA LEU A 111 0.19 -1.67 6.76
C LEU A 111 -0.33 -1.39 8.18
N LEU A 112 -1.00 -2.37 8.79
CA LEU A 112 -1.61 -2.24 10.10
C LEU A 112 -0.93 -3.17 11.11
N LYS A 113 -0.70 -2.69 12.33
CA LYS A 113 -0.17 -3.48 13.45
C LYS A 113 -1.14 -3.46 14.63
N PRO A 114 -1.91 -4.55 14.83
CA PRO A 114 -2.68 -4.73 16.06
C PRO A 114 -1.75 -4.95 17.25
N LYS A 115 -2.26 -4.67 18.45
CA LYS A 115 -1.52 -4.88 19.71
C LYS A 115 -1.12 -6.34 19.92
N ASP A 116 -2.03 -7.26 19.59
CA ASP A 116 -1.93 -8.68 19.96
C ASP A 116 -1.81 -9.60 18.72
N ALA A 117 -1.38 -9.06 17.57
CA ALA A 117 -1.18 -9.82 16.33
C ALA A 117 0.00 -9.28 15.50
N ASP A 118 0.41 -10.05 14.49
CA ASP A 118 1.44 -9.62 13.55
C ASP A 118 0.94 -8.49 12.64
N PRO A 119 1.83 -7.63 12.11
CA PRO A 119 1.43 -6.64 11.13
C PRO A 119 0.95 -7.32 9.84
N PHE A 120 -0.02 -6.71 9.16
CA PHE A 120 -0.58 -7.20 7.90
C PHE A 120 -0.88 -6.06 6.93
N LEU A 121 -0.88 -6.37 5.64
CA LEU A 121 -1.38 -5.49 4.59
C LEU A 121 -2.91 -5.59 4.50
N PHE A 122 -3.60 -4.46 4.46
CA PHE A 122 -5.05 -4.36 4.34
C PHE A 122 -5.43 -3.57 3.10
N ALA A 123 -6.35 -4.09 2.30
CA ALA A 123 -6.81 -3.45 1.08
C ALA A 123 -8.28 -3.82 0.76
N PRO A 124 -8.99 -3.06 -0.09
CA PRO A 124 -8.66 -1.71 -0.50
C PRO A 124 -8.71 -0.72 0.67
N VAL A 125 -8.06 0.43 0.51
CA VAL A 125 -8.25 1.61 1.38
C VAL A 125 -8.67 2.86 0.60
N GLY A 126 -8.78 2.72 -0.71
CA GLY A 126 -9.35 3.71 -1.60
C GLY A 126 -10.87 3.64 -1.74
N ILE A 127 -11.49 4.77 -2.09
CA ILE A 127 -12.93 4.84 -2.37
C ILE A 127 -13.30 4.33 -3.77
N ASP A 128 -12.32 4.23 -4.65
CA ASP A 128 -12.44 3.93 -6.09
C ASP A 128 -11.73 2.61 -6.44
N GLU A 129 -11.62 1.69 -5.48
CA GLU A 129 -10.84 0.45 -5.57
C GLU A 129 -11.65 -0.77 -5.13
N GLY A 130 -11.22 -1.97 -5.57
CA GLY A 130 -11.76 -3.24 -5.07
C GLY A 130 -13.20 -3.56 -5.50
N ASP A 131 -13.78 -2.81 -6.43
CA ASP A 131 -15.11 -3.10 -6.96
C ASP A 131 -15.06 -4.27 -7.95
N GLY A 132 -15.64 -5.39 -7.53
CA GLY A 132 -15.71 -6.62 -8.32
C GLY A 132 -14.45 -7.48 -8.28
N PHE A 133 -14.63 -8.71 -8.76
CA PHE A 133 -13.63 -9.78 -8.74
C PHE A 133 -12.26 -9.36 -9.27
N ASP A 134 -12.21 -8.77 -10.47
CA ASP A 134 -10.93 -8.42 -11.12
C ASP A 134 -10.17 -7.32 -10.34
N ALA A 135 -10.88 -6.38 -9.72
CA ALA A 135 -10.26 -5.32 -8.94
C ALA A 135 -9.68 -5.86 -7.63
N ARG A 136 -10.39 -6.78 -6.97
CA ARG A 136 -9.90 -7.44 -5.75
C ARG A 136 -8.77 -8.42 -6.05
N LEU A 137 -8.82 -9.15 -7.15
CA LEU A 137 -7.73 -10.01 -7.58
C LEU A 137 -6.44 -9.21 -7.83
N ARG A 138 -6.54 -8.04 -8.48
CA ARG A 138 -5.39 -7.12 -8.63
C ARG A 138 -4.81 -6.65 -7.30
N LEU A 139 -5.64 -6.39 -6.29
CA LEU A 139 -5.16 -6.06 -4.95
C LEU A 139 -4.40 -7.24 -4.31
N ILE A 140 -4.88 -8.46 -4.53
CA ILE A 140 -4.21 -9.67 -4.06
C ILE A 140 -2.86 -9.86 -4.74
N GLU A 141 -2.81 -9.78 -6.07
CA GLU A 141 -1.58 -9.93 -6.86
C GLU A 141 -0.52 -8.92 -6.43
N ASN A 142 -0.90 -7.64 -6.31
CA ASN A 142 0.01 -6.58 -5.87
C ASN A 142 0.47 -6.80 -4.41
N GLY A 143 -0.43 -7.21 -3.52
CA GLY A 143 -0.11 -7.49 -2.11
C GLY A 143 0.82 -8.69 -1.94
N ILE A 144 0.62 -9.76 -2.73
CA ILE A 144 1.51 -10.91 -2.78
C ILE A 144 2.90 -10.47 -3.21
N TRP A 145 2.99 -9.74 -4.33
CA TRP A 145 4.27 -9.23 -4.82
C TRP A 145 5.02 -8.39 -3.77
N MET A 146 4.30 -7.50 -3.07
CA MET A 146 4.89 -6.71 -1.98
C MET A 146 5.45 -7.59 -0.86
N LEU A 147 4.69 -8.56 -0.36
CA LEU A 147 5.15 -9.43 0.72
C LEU A 147 6.29 -10.36 0.29
N GLU A 148 6.26 -10.88 -0.93
CA GLU A 148 7.35 -11.70 -1.48
C GLU A 148 8.64 -10.90 -1.66
N SER A 149 8.54 -9.64 -2.11
CA SER A 149 9.71 -8.75 -2.21
C SER A 149 10.37 -8.47 -0.86
N LEU A 150 9.61 -8.60 0.24
CA LEU A 150 10.11 -8.55 1.61
C LEU A 150 10.55 -9.91 2.14
N GLY A 151 10.50 -10.98 1.33
CA GLY A 151 10.91 -12.33 1.71
C GLY A 151 9.95 -13.05 2.67
N LEU A 152 8.68 -12.66 2.70
CA LEU A 152 7.66 -13.23 3.59
C LEU A 152 6.82 -14.31 2.92
N ASP A 153 6.46 -15.34 3.68
CA ASP A 153 5.44 -16.30 3.24
C ASP A 153 4.06 -15.63 3.22
N VAL A 154 3.41 -15.62 2.06
CA VAL A 154 2.11 -14.95 1.89
C VAL A 154 0.96 -15.83 2.37
N ARG A 155 0.06 -15.24 3.17
CA ARG A 155 -1.20 -15.82 3.63
C ARG A 155 -2.32 -14.82 3.40
N VAL A 156 -3.22 -15.16 2.49
CA VAL A 156 -4.28 -14.26 2.03
C VAL A 156 -5.57 -14.50 2.81
N GLY A 157 -6.11 -13.45 3.43
CA GLY A 157 -7.40 -13.44 4.07
C GLY A 157 -8.40 -12.68 3.23
N ILE A 158 -9.50 -13.30 2.85
CA ILE A 158 -10.54 -12.69 2.02
C ILE A 158 -11.76 -12.44 2.89
N LEU A 159 -12.23 -11.20 2.93
CA LEU A 159 -13.45 -10.82 3.63
C LEU A 159 -14.63 -10.66 2.66
N SER A 160 -15.83 -10.77 3.18
CA SER A 160 -17.10 -10.64 2.48
C SER A 160 -18.07 -9.78 3.29
N GLY A 161 -19.17 -9.35 2.66
CA GLY A 161 -20.16 -8.45 3.29
C GLY A 161 -21.10 -9.10 4.31
N GLY A 162 -21.03 -10.42 4.52
CA GLY A 162 -21.87 -11.14 5.48
C GLY A 162 -21.27 -12.48 5.89
N ARG A 163 -22.00 -13.22 6.73
CA ARG A 163 -21.69 -14.63 7.01
C ARG A 163 -22.32 -15.53 5.95
N ILE A 164 -21.81 -16.74 5.76
CA ILE A 164 -22.43 -17.75 4.87
C ILE A 164 -23.89 -18.01 5.30
N GLY A 165 -24.19 -17.94 6.59
CA GLY A 165 -25.56 -18.05 7.12
C GLY A 165 -26.48 -16.88 6.75
N ASP A 166 -25.96 -15.79 6.19
CA ASP A 166 -26.72 -14.64 5.69
C ASP A 166 -27.13 -14.78 4.21
N MET A 167 -26.72 -15.86 3.53
CA MET A 167 -27.11 -16.12 2.13
C MET A 167 -28.63 -16.05 1.94
N GLY A 168 -29.05 -15.33 0.90
CA GLY A 168 -30.45 -15.09 0.54
C GLY A 168 -31.10 -13.91 1.27
N ARG A 169 -30.39 -13.22 2.17
CA ARG A 169 -30.91 -12.02 2.87
C ARG A 169 -30.70 -10.73 2.09
N SER A 170 -29.67 -10.67 1.25
CA SER A 170 -29.33 -9.48 0.45
C SER A 170 -28.57 -9.89 -0.81
N PRO A 171 -29.03 -9.51 -2.02
CA PRO A 171 -28.31 -9.81 -3.26
C PRO A 171 -26.85 -9.36 -3.25
N ARG A 172 -26.57 -8.21 -2.63
CA ARG A 172 -25.20 -7.66 -2.50
C ARG A 172 -24.31 -8.53 -1.59
N VAL A 173 -24.87 -9.04 -0.50
CA VAL A 173 -24.12 -9.94 0.42
C VAL A 173 -23.88 -11.27 -0.28
N ASP A 174 -24.88 -11.80 -0.98
CA ASP A 174 -24.75 -13.05 -1.72
C ASP A 174 -23.70 -12.96 -2.83
N GLU A 175 -23.63 -11.83 -3.54
CA GLU A 175 -22.61 -11.56 -4.56
C GLU A 175 -21.22 -11.49 -3.94
N SER A 176 -21.05 -10.71 -2.86
CA SER A 176 -19.79 -10.59 -2.13
C SER A 176 -19.28 -11.94 -1.61
N LEU A 177 -20.16 -12.77 -1.05
CA LEU A 177 -19.81 -14.12 -0.56
C LEU A 177 -19.36 -15.04 -1.71
N ARG A 178 -20.09 -15.05 -2.83
CA ARG A 178 -19.70 -15.85 -4.01
C ARG A 178 -18.38 -15.40 -4.59
N GLU A 179 -18.17 -14.09 -4.67
CA GLU A 179 -16.90 -13.52 -5.12
C GLU A 179 -15.75 -13.92 -4.20
N GLY A 180 -15.96 -13.88 -2.88
CA GLY A 180 -14.99 -14.36 -1.90
C GLY A 180 -14.53 -15.80 -2.18
N ASP A 181 -15.47 -16.71 -2.43
CA ASP A 181 -15.16 -18.10 -2.78
C ASP A 181 -14.41 -18.24 -4.11
N LEU A 182 -14.78 -17.44 -5.12
CA LEU A 182 -14.08 -17.43 -6.40
C LEU A 182 -12.64 -16.95 -6.26
N LEU A 183 -12.39 -15.94 -5.43
CA LEU A 183 -11.05 -15.41 -5.19
C LEU A 183 -10.16 -16.45 -4.49
N ILE A 184 -10.70 -17.29 -3.60
CA ILE A 184 -9.92 -18.41 -3.02
C ILE A 184 -9.37 -19.33 -4.11
N GLY A 185 -10.21 -19.67 -5.10
CA GLY A 185 -9.79 -20.49 -6.24
C GLY A 185 -8.67 -19.82 -7.04
N ALA A 186 -8.83 -18.54 -7.37
CA ALA A 186 -7.82 -17.78 -8.11
C ALA A 186 -6.48 -17.70 -7.37
N VAL A 187 -6.50 -17.49 -6.05
CA VAL A 187 -5.28 -17.45 -5.24
C VAL A 187 -4.60 -18.82 -5.14
N ALA A 188 -5.39 -19.89 -5.06
CA ALA A 188 -4.88 -21.25 -5.07
C ALA A 188 -4.22 -21.61 -6.41
N ASP A 189 -4.80 -21.17 -7.54
CA ASP A 189 -4.24 -21.37 -8.89
C ASP A 189 -2.89 -20.66 -9.06
N MET A 190 -2.66 -19.57 -8.32
CA MET A 190 -1.36 -18.88 -8.24
C MET A 190 -0.36 -19.57 -7.30
N GLY A 191 -0.77 -20.61 -6.58
CA GLY A 191 0.08 -21.39 -5.67
C GLY A 191 0.14 -20.89 -4.23
N TYR A 192 -0.77 -20.00 -3.82
CA TYR A 192 -0.80 -19.41 -2.47
C TYR A 192 -1.93 -19.95 -1.61
N GLN A 193 -1.77 -19.82 -0.29
CA GLN A 193 -2.81 -20.14 0.67
C GLN A 193 -3.76 -18.95 0.84
N ALA A 194 -5.05 -19.21 0.77
CA ALA A 194 -6.08 -18.24 1.07
C ALA A 194 -7.18 -18.83 1.96
N VAL A 195 -7.76 -17.98 2.82
CA VAL A 195 -8.89 -18.31 3.68
C VAL A 195 -10.00 -17.27 3.50
N HIS A 196 -11.22 -17.74 3.26
CA HIS A 196 -12.40 -16.88 3.22
C HIS A 196 -12.92 -16.72 4.65
N HIS A 197 -12.74 -15.54 5.22
CA HIS A 197 -13.08 -15.22 6.61
C HIS A 197 -14.47 -14.61 6.77
N GLU A 198 -15.30 -14.60 5.74
CA GLU A 198 -16.63 -13.97 5.79
C GLU A 198 -16.49 -12.50 6.25
N ILE A 199 -17.23 -12.05 7.26
CA ILE A 199 -17.06 -10.72 7.88
C ILE A 199 -16.07 -10.67 9.05
N LEU A 200 -15.43 -11.80 9.39
CA LEU A 200 -14.70 -11.98 10.64
C LEU A 200 -13.25 -11.47 10.52
N ILE A 201 -13.09 -10.14 10.54
CA ILE A 201 -11.77 -9.50 10.52
C ILE A 201 -10.89 -9.98 11.68
N GLU A 202 -11.47 -10.30 12.83
CA GLU A 202 -10.75 -10.76 14.02
C GLU A 202 -10.05 -12.09 13.80
N ASP A 203 -10.61 -12.95 12.95
CA ASP A 203 -10.00 -14.22 12.56
C ASP A 203 -9.00 -14.01 11.43
N ALA A 204 -9.34 -13.16 10.44
CA ALA A 204 -8.43 -12.82 9.35
C ALA A 204 -7.09 -12.26 9.83
N VAL A 205 -7.11 -11.38 10.84
CA VAL A 205 -5.93 -10.77 11.45
C VAL A 205 -5.01 -11.79 12.14
N ARG A 206 -5.53 -12.93 12.59
CA ARG A 206 -4.71 -13.97 13.24
C ARG A 206 -3.98 -14.84 12.22
N ASP A 207 -4.63 -15.12 11.11
CA ASP A 207 -4.18 -16.15 10.17
C ASP A 207 -3.47 -15.57 8.94
N SER A 208 -3.73 -14.31 8.60
CA SER A 208 -3.32 -13.69 7.32
C SER A 208 -2.38 -12.50 7.51
N ASN A 209 -1.47 -12.30 6.55
CA ASN A 209 -0.62 -11.11 6.45
C ASN A 209 -0.95 -10.22 5.24
N LEU A 210 -1.90 -10.65 4.40
CA LEU A 210 -2.57 -9.86 3.39
C LEU A 210 -4.07 -10.05 3.53
N ILE A 211 -4.83 -8.99 3.80
CA ILE A 211 -6.29 -9.05 4.02
C ILE A 211 -6.99 -8.16 3.01
N ILE A 212 -7.97 -8.74 2.32
CA ILE A 212 -8.75 -8.08 1.26
C ILE A 212 -10.21 -7.95 1.68
N ALA A 213 -10.62 -6.72 1.97
CA ALA A 213 -12.00 -6.33 2.26
C ALA A 213 -12.91 -6.49 1.02
N PRO A 214 -14.23 -6.64 1.22
CA PRO A 214 -15.23 -6.69 0.16
C PRO A 214 -15.61 -5.33 -0.41
#